data_AF-A0A1H2TS40-F1
#
_entry.id   AF-A0A1H2TS40-F1
#
_cell.length_a   1.000
_cell.length_b   1.000
_cell.length_c   1.000
_cell.angle_alpha   90.00
_cell.angle_beta   90.00
_cell.angle_gamma   90.00
#
_symmetry.space_group_name_H-M   'P 1'
#
loop_
_entity.id
_entity.type
_entity.pdbx_description
1 polymer ?
#
loop_
_entity_poly.entity_id
_entity_poly.type
_entity_poly.pdbx_seq_one_letter_code
_entity_poly.pdbx_strand_id
1 'polypeptide(L)'
;MKKFLLVIAITVTSIIELNAQTFEYKQITSIESIVPMGLGRSRIISSDENRNYQDFTSKRTEDNKKQNKSKRKDAKIDQFEETKLVNFYSIAGINFQNVASNDALLSSKINTMVTEGWDLAFVTSAVESDAGKGDGKGIFVTRYIFKRPKPQQ
;
A
#
# COMPACT_ATOMS: atom_id res chain seq x y z
N MET A 1 27.70 -4.32 48.75
CA MET A 1 27.86 -3.64 47.44
C MET A 1 27.55 -4.55 46.25
N LYS A 2 28.23 -5.69 46.07
CA LYS A 2 28.02 -6.60 44.92
C LYS A 2 26.57 -7.11 44.77
N LYS A 3 25.90 -7.44 45.89
CA LYS A 3 24.50 -7.88 45.90
C LYS A 3 23.50 -6.77 45.51
N PHE A 4 23.83 -5.51 45.79
CA PHE A 4 23.00 -4.35 45.46
C PHE A 4 23.10 -4.01 43.97
N LEU A 5 24.31 -4.09 43.40
CA LEU A 5 24.55 -3.98 41.97
C LEU A 5 23.83 -5.09 41.18
N LEU A 6 23.79 -6.31 41.71
CA LEU A 6 23.06 -7.43 41.10
C LEU A 6 21.55 -7.19 41.08
N VAL A 7 20.98 -6.68 42.18
CA VAL A 7 19.55 -6.32 42.23
C VAL A 7 19.23 -5.22 41.23
N ILE A 8 20.03 -4.14 41.17
CA ILE A 8 19.84 -3.06 40.18
C ILE A 8 19.92 -3.59 38.75
N ALA A 9 20.89 -4.45 38.45
CA ALA A 9 21.02 -5.05 37.12
C ALA A 9 19.78 -5.88 36.75
N ILE A 10 19.26 -6.69 37.69
CA ILE A 10 18.05 -7.48 37.48
C ILE A 10 16.84 -6.57 37.27
N THR A 11 16.66 -5.52 38.09
CA THR A 11 15.55 -4.57 37.96
C THR A 11 15.58 -3.84 36.63
N VAL A 12 16.76 -3.42 36.16
CA VAL A 12 16.95 -2.77 34.85
C VAL A 12 16.64 -3.72 33.69
N THR A 13 17.02 -5.01 33.81
CA THR A 13 16.70 -6.00 32.76
C THR A 13 15.22 -6.39 32.73
N SER A 14 14.50 -6.35 33.86
CA SER A 14 13.07 -6.66 33.92
C SER A 14 12.15 -5.57 33.34
N ILE A 15 12.65 -4.35 33.12
CA ILE A 15 11.90 -3.29 32.41
C ILE A 15 12.03 -3.43 30.89
N ILE A 16 12.96 -4.26 30.42
CA ILE A 16 13.13 -4.58 29.01
C ILE A 16 12.29 -5.82 28.70
N GLU A 17 10.99 -5.75 28.97
CA GLU A 17 10.06 -6.61 28.25
C GLU A 17 10.13 -6.14 26.79
N LEU A 18 10.93 -6.86 25.99
CA LEU A 18 10.90 -6.83 24.54
C LEU A 18 9.50 -7.28 24.10
N ASN A 19 8.53 -6.37 24.20
CA ASN A 19 7.26 -6.53 23.54
C ASN A 19 7.59 -6.65 22.06
N ALA A 20 7.37 -7.83 21.49
CA ALA A 20 7.43 -8.02 20.05
C ALA A 20 6.41 -7.06 19.43
N GLN A 21 6.88 -5.92 18.96
CA GLN A 21 6.01 -4.86 18.47
C GLN A 21 5.26 -5.39 17.26
N THR A 22 3.95 -5.58 17.42
CA THR A 22 3.09 -5.96 16.31
C THR A 22 2.78 -4.70 15.50
N PHE A 23 2.77 -4.85 14.19
CA PHE A 23 2.48 -3.76 13.26
C PHE A 23 1.21 -4.08 12.50
N GLU A 24 0.40 -3.06 12.26
CA GLU A 24 -0.60 -3.10 11.19
C GLU A 24 -0.05 -2.43 9.94
N TYR A 25 -0.56 -2.85 8.78
CA TYR A 25 -0.09 -2.41 7.48
C TYR A 25 -1.22 -1.81 6.67
N LYS A 26 -0.90 -0.80 5.86
CA LYS A 26 -1.81 -0.16 4.91
C LYS A 26 -1.10 0.05 3.58
N GLN A 27 -1.81 -0.19 2.49
CA GLN A 27 -1.30 0.04 1.14
C GLN A 27 -1.98 1.26 0.51
N ILE A 28 -1.17 2.14 -0.06
CA ILE A 28 -1.59 3.19 -0.99
C ILE A 28 -1.05 2.84 -2.36
N THR A 29 -1.86 3.03 -3.40
CA THR A 29 -1.47 2.68 -4.77
C THR A 29 -1.61 3.91 -5.67
N SER A 30 -0.56 4.26 -6.42
CA SER A 30 -0.69 5.16 -7.56
C SER A 30 -0.72 4.35 -8.85
N ILE A 31 -1.62 4.73 -9.75
CA ILE A 31 -1.71 4.22 -11.11
C ILE A 31 -1.55 5.43 -12.02
N GLU A 32 -0.53 5.42 -12.87
CA GLU A 32 -0.27 6.48 -13.83
C GLU A 32 -0.31 5.91 -15.24
N SER A 33 -1.17 6.49 -16.06
CA SER A 33 -1.46 5.98 -17.40
C SER A 33 -0.62 6.71 -18.43
N ILE A 34 -0.02 5.94 -19.34
CA ILE A 34 0.70 6.45 -20.52
C ILE A 34 -0.10 6.22 -21.81
N VAL A 35 -1.43 6.19 -21.69
CA VAL A 35 -2.30 6.06 -22.86
C VAL A 35 -2.13 7.30 -23.79
N PRO A 36 -1.86 7.09 -25.09
CA PRO A 36 -1.76 8.14 -26.09
C PRO A 36 -2.98 9.06 -26.07
N MET A 37 -2.77 10.30 -26.51
CA MET A 37 -3.79 11.37 -26.50
C MET A 37 -4.23 11.82 -25.09
N GLY A 38 -3.58 11.33 -24.02
CA GLY A 38 -3.87 11.78 -22.66
C GLY A 38 -5.26 11.36 -22.16
N LEU A 39 -5.83 10.28 -22.71
CA LEU A 39 -7.12 9.72 -22.28
C LEU A 39 -7.01 8.83 -21.02
N GLY A 40 -5.80 8.66 -20.51
CA GLY A 40 -5.50 7.91 -19.31
C GLY A 40 -6.21 8.46 -18.06
N ARG A 41 -6.54 7.57 -17.12
CA ARG A 41 -7.14 7.92 -15.83
C ARG A 41 -6.16 7.61 -14.71
N SER A 42 -5.19 8.50 -14.53
CA SER A 42 -4.17 8.38 -13.50
C SER A 42 -4.76 8.74 -12.13
N ARG A 43 -4.52 7.92 -11.09
CA ARG A 43 -5.12 8.04 -9.74
C ARG A 43 -4.18 7.60 -8.63
N ILE A 44 -4.31 8.21 -7.46
CA ILE A 44 -3.91 7.62 -6.18
C ILE A 44 -5.16 6.99 -5.54
N ILE A 45 -5.06 5.76 -5.08
CA ILE A 45 -6.14 4.98 -4.49
C ILE A 45 -5.71 4.49 -3.10
N SER A 46 -6.60 4.66 -2.12
CA SER A 46 -6.48 4.06 -0.79
C SER A 46 -7.85 3.73 -0.21
N SER A 47 -7.92 2.72 0.66
CA SER A 47 -9.14 2.38 1.39
C SER A 47 -8.84 2.21 2.87
N ASP A 48 -9.83 2.57 3.69
CA ASP A 48 -9.84 2.37 5.14
C ASP A 48 -10.73 1.18 5.55
N GLU A 49 -11.38 0.52 4.59
CA GLU A 49 -12.20 -0.67 4.88
C GLU A 49 -11.31 -1.87 5.19
N ASN A 50 -11.57 -2.51 6.33
CA ASN A 50 -10.94 -3.76 6.69
C ASN A 50 -11.76 -4.93 6.13
N ARG A 51 -11.22 -5.64 5.13
CA ARG A 51 -11.81 -6.86 4.56
C ARG A 51 -11.06 -8.09 5.03
N ASN A 52 -11.79 -9.10 5.48
CA ASN A 52 -11.23 -10.34 5.98
C ASN A 52 -10.91 -11.30 4.81
N TYR A 53 -9.62 -11.54 4.53
CA TYR A 53 -9.22 -12.38 3.38
C TYR A 53 -9.74 -13.82 3.49
N GLN A 54 -10.00 -14.29 4.72
CA GLN A 54 -10.52 -15.62 5.03
C GLN A 54 -11.89 -15.87 4.39
N ASP A 55 -12.72 -14.83 4.25
CA ASP A 55 -14.06 -14.93 3.66
C ASP A 55 -13.99 -15.34 2.16
N PHE A 56 -12.85 -15.08 1.53
CA PHE A 56 -12.59 -15.35 0.11
C PHE A 56 -11.59 -16.49 -0.11
N THR A 57 -11.07 -17.10 0.96
CA THR A 57 -10.05 -18.15 0.90
C THR A 57 -10.68 -19.54 1.07
N SER A 58 -10.13 -20.56 0.39
CA SER A 58 -10.46 -21.97 0.64
C SER A 58 -9.24 -22.70 1.19
N LYS A 59 -9.39 -23.41 2.32
CA LYS A 59 -8.41 -24.38 2.80
C LYS A 59 -8.79 -25.76 2.24
N ARG A 60 -8.02 -26.27 1.30
CA ARG A 60 -8.27 -27.59 0.70
C ARG A 60 -7.38 -28.64 1.36
N THR A 61 -7.97 -29.77 1.75
CA THR A 61 -7.31 -30.93 2.34
C THR A 61 -7.67 -32.19 1.55
N GLU A 62 -7.12 -33.35 1.93
CA GLU A 62 -7.50 -34.63 1.33
C GLU A 62 -9.02 -34.88 1.44
N ASP A 63 -9.59 -34.61 2.62
CA ASP A 63 -11.02 -34.78 2.93
C ASP A 63 -11.91 -33.63 2.43
N ASN A 64 -11.34 -32.48 2.08
CA ASN A 64 -12.12 -31.32 1.61
C ASN A 64 -11.46 -30.63 0.41
N LYS A 65 -11.97 -30.96 -0.77
CA LYS A 65 -11.51 -30.40 -2.06
C LYS A 65 -12.34 -29.19 -2.53
N LYS A 66 -13.29 -28.71 -1.72
CA LYS A 66 -14.23 -27.67 -2.16
C LYS A 66 -13.54 -26.30 -2.25
N GLN A 67 -13.87 -25.57 -3.30
CA GLN A 67 -13.43 -24.19 -3.51
C GLN A 67 -14.37 -23.19 -2.85
N ASN A 68 -13.84 -22.01 -2.53
CA ASN A 68 -14.63 -20.90 -2.01
C ASN A 68 -15.69 -20.48 -3.07
N LYS A 69 -16.93 -20.24 -2.64
CA LYS A 69 -18.08 -19.90 -3.51
C LYS A 69 -18.54 -18.43 -3.37
N SER A 70 -17.82 -17.62 -2.61
CA SER A 70 -18.07 -16.18 -2.50
C SER A 70 -18.08 -15.52 -3.89
N LYS A 71 -18.90 -14.48 -4.06
CA LYS A 71 -18.97 -13.78 -5.34
C LYS A 71 -17.88 -12.72 -5.39
N ARG A 72 -17.28 -12.52 -6.56
CA ARG A 72 -16.27 -11.46 -6.78
C ARG A 72 -16.76 -10.07 -6.39
N LYS A 73 -18.06 -9.80 -6.54
CA LYS A 73 -18.67 -8.52 -6.15
C LYS A 73 -18.61 -8.29 -4.63
N ASP A 74 -18.65 -9.35 -3.83
CA ASP A 74 -18.63 -9.26 -2.37
C ASP A 74 -17.21 -8.90 -1.86
N ALA A 75 -16.18 -9.16 -2.67
CA ALA A 75 -14.80 -8.74 -2.44
C ALA A 75 -14.50 -7.29 -2.85
N LYS A 76 -15.41 -6.64 -3.59
CA LYS A 76 -15.23 -5.25 -4.00
C LYS A 76 -15.48 -4.32 -2.81
N ILE A 77 -14.75 -3.23 -2.78
CA ILE A 77 -14.92 -2.13 -1.82
C ILE A 77 -15.48 -0.95 -2.60
N ASP A 78 -16.62 -0.42 -2.15
CA ASP A 78 -17.24 0.75 -2.78
C ASP A 78 -16.76 2.06 -2.13
N GLN A 79 -16.36 2.03 -0.85
CA GLN A 79 -15.83 3.18 -0.13
C GLN A 79 -14.30 3.20 -0.15
N PHE A 80 -13.74 4.00 -1.05
CA PHE A 80 -12.31 4.26 -1.13
C PHE A 80 -12.04 5.72 -1.47
N GLU A 81 -10.86 6.20 -1.09
CA GLU A 81 -10.37 7.52 -1.44
C GLU A 81 -9.68 7.47 -2.80
N GLU A 82 -10.05 8.43 -3.67
CA GLU A 82 -9.46 8.60 -5.00
C GLU A 82 -8.93 10.03 -5.14
N THR A 83 -7.63 10.18 -5.39
CA THR A 83 -7.01 11.46 -5.80
C THR A 83 -6.72 11.43 -7.29
N LYS A 84 -7.14 12.45 -8.03
CA LYS A 84 -6.85 12.57 -9.46
C LYS A 84 -5.40 12.98 -9.70
N LEU A 85 -4.75 12.29 -10.62
CA LEU A 85 -3.44 12.66 -11.17
C LEU A 85 -3.61 13.10 -12.63
N VAL A 86 -2.65 13.90 -13.11
CA VAL A 86 -2.57 14.32 -14.51
C VAL A 86 -1.69 13.35 -15.31
N ASN A 87 -1.95 13.20 -16.60
CA ASN A 87 -1.19 12.28 -17.45
C ASN A 87 0.16 12.89 -17.81
N PHE A 88 1.26 12.25 -17.44
CA PHE A 88 2.59 12.75 -17.80
C PHE A 88 3.00 12.39 -19.24
N TYR A 89 2.19 11.66 -20.00
CA TYR A 89 2.47 11.32 -21.41
C TYR A 89 1.35 11.77 -22.34
N SER A 90 1.72 12.25 -23.52
CA SER A 90 0.82 12.74 -24.57
C SER A 90 1.37 12.41 -25.96
N ILE A 91 0.66 12.81 -27.03
CA ILE A 91 1.18 12.68 -28.41
C ILE A 91 2.47 13.49 -28.65
N ALA A 92 2.69 14.55 -27.87
CA ALA A 92 3.92 15.36 -27.93
C ALA A 92 5.07 14.79 -27.09
N GLY A 93 4.85 13.66 -26.40
CA GLY A 93 5.82 13.06 -25.48
C GLY A 93 5.53 13.37 -24.01
N ILE A 94 6.59 13.35 -23.20
CA ILE A 94 6.51 13.50 -21.74
C ILE A 94 6.22 14.96 -21.35
N ASN A 95 5.26 15.15 -20.45
CA ASN A 95 4.94 16.41 -19.83
C ASN A 95 5.54 16.47 -18.41
N PHE A 96 6.70 17.10 -18.28
CA PHE A 96 7.43 17.21 -17.01
C PHE A 96 6.69 18.05 -15.94
N GLN A 97 5.84 19.00 -16.34
CA GLN A 97 5.01 19.75 -15.38
C GLN A 97 3.96 18.86 -14.74
N ASN A 98 3.40 17.94 -15.52
CA ASN A 98 2.46 16.94 -15.01
C ASN A 98 3.15 15.96 -14.06
N VAL A 99 4.39 15.56 -14.35
CA VAL A 99 5.22 14.77 -13.41
C VAL A 99 5.38 15.51 -12.09
N ALA A 100 5.87 16.76 -12.12
CA ALA A 100 6.07 17.55 -10.91
C ALA A 100 4.76 17.79 -10.12
N SER A 101 3.64 17.95 -10.82
CA SER A 101 2.31 18.08 -10.20
C SER A 101 1.87 16.79 -9.49
N ASN A 102 2.10 15.64 -10.11
CA ASN A 102 1.81 14.34 -9.51
C ASN A 102 2.71 14.07 -8.30
N ASP A 103 4.00 14.42 -8.38
CA ASP A 103 4.96 14.29 -7.28
C ASP A 103 4.55 15.10 -6.06
N ALA A 104 4.04 16.33 -6.27
CA ALA A 104 3.52 17.16 -5.19
C ALA A 104 2.29 16.52 -4.51
N LEU A 105 1.37 15.95 -5.28
CA LEU A 105 0.18 15.24 -4.75
C LEU A 105 0.58 13.97 -3.98
N LEU A 106 1.49 13.17 -4.53
CA LEU A 106 2.02 11.98 -3.86
C LEU A 106 2.76 12.32 -2.57
N SER A 107 3.62 13.34 -2.60
CA SER A 107 4.34 13.82 -1.42
C SER A 107 3.38 14.29 -0.35
N SER A 108 2.33 15.04 -0.72
CA SER A 108 1.27 15.44 0.20
C SER A 108 0.61 14.23 0.85
N LYS A 109 0.24 13.20 0.07
CA LYS A 109 -0.39 11.99 0.61
C LYS A 109 0.54 11.22 1.55
N ILE A 110 1.81 11.04 1.18
CA ILE A 110 2.81 10.37 2.00
C ILE A 110 3.02 11.13 3.32
N ASN A 111 3.16 12.45 3.27
CA ASN A 111 3.32 13.29 4.47
C ASN A 111 2.09 13.25 5.38
N THR A 112 0.88 13.20 4.81
CA THR A 112 -0.35 12.98 5.59
C THR A 112 -0.30 11.64 6.34
N MET A 113 0.08 10.56 5.67
CA MET A 113 0.22 9.24 6.32
C MET A 113 1.23 9.28 7.47
N VAL A 114 2.39 9.89 7.27
CA VAL A 114 3.41 10.06 8.31
C VAL A 114 2.87 10.86 9.49
N THR A 115 2.13 11.95 9.23
CA THR A 115 1.49 12.77 10.27
C THR A 115 0.44 11.98 11.06
N GLU A 116 -0.26 11.05 10.41
CA GLU A 116 -1.22 10.11 11.02
C GLU A 116 -0.55 8.92 11.75
N GLY A 117 0.78 8.94 11.89
CA GLY A 117 1.55 7.94 12.62
C GLY A 117 1.91 6.70 11.81
N TRP A 118 1.82 6.75 10.48
CA TRP A 118 2.24 5.66 9.60
C TRP A 118 3.67 5.86 9.08
N ASP A 119 4.50 4.83 9.23
CA ASP A 119 5.84 4.78 8.65
C ASP A 119 5.79 4.16 7.25
N LEU A 120 6.42 4.81 6.28
CA LEU A 120 6.63 4.22 4.96
C LEU A 120 7.64 3.07 5.08
N ALA A 121 7.16 1.84 4.93
CA ALA A 121 7.98 0.65 5.11
C ALA A 121 8.61 0.17 3.81
N PHE A 122 7.81 0.14 2.72
CA PHE A 122 8.25 -0.37 1.43
C PHE A 122 7.62 0.40 0.29
N VAL A 123 8.36 0.53 -0.81
CA VAL A 123 7.86 1.05 -2.09
C VAL A 123 8.18 0.02 -3.17
N THR A 124 7.18 -0.35 -3.97
CA THR A 124 7.36 -1.25 -5.11
C THR A 124 6.64 -0.70 -6.33
N SER A 125 7.34 -0.68 -7.46
CA SER A 125 6.80 -0.22 -8.74
C SER A 125 6.76 -1.37 -9.73
N ALA A 126 5.72 -1.36 -10.56
CA ALA A 126 5.53 -2.26 -11.69
C ALA A 126 5.11 -1.45 -12.91
N VAL A 127 5.46 -1.96 -14.09
CA VAL A 127 5.13 -1.32 -15.37
C VAL A 127 4.50 -2.36 -16.27
N GLU A 128 3.33 -2.05 -16.81
CA GLU A 128 2.82 -2.70 -18.01
C GLU A 128 3.19 -1.80 -19.18
N SER A 129 4.07 -2.28 -20.05
CA SER A 129 4.57 -1.53 -21.20
C SER A 129 3.82 -1.92 -22.46
N ASP A 130 3.63 -0.93 -23.34
CA ASP A 130 3.19 -1.10 -24.71
C ASP A 130 4.06 -2.15 -25.43
N ALA A 131 3.42 -3.24 -25.86
CA ALA A 131 4.06 -4.37 -26.52
C ALA A 131 4.26 -4.19 -28.04
N GLY A 132 4.11 -2.98 -28.59
CA GLY A 132 4.36 -2.66 -30.00
C GLY A 132 3.09 -2.76 -30.87
N LYS A 133 3.25 -2.87 -32.20
CA LYS A 133 2.17 -2.69 -33.21
C LYS A 133 0.87 -3.46 -32.87
N GLY A 134 -0.06 -2.80 -32.15
CA GLY A 134 -1.36 -3.35 -31.76
C GLY A 134 -1.68 -3.12 -30.27
N ASP A 135 -0.65 -2.96 -29.45
CA ASP A 135 -0.74 -2.34 -28.14
C ASP A 135 -0.29 -0.89 -28.26
N GLY A 136 -0.87 -0.04 -27.44
CA GLY A 136 -0.63 1.39 -27.42
C GLY A 136 -0.91 1.93 -26.04
N LYS A 137 -0.92 1.07 -25.03
CA LYS A 137 -1.32 1.40 -23.67
C LYS A 137 -0.21 0.94 -22.75
N GLY A 138 -0.02 1.72 -21.71
CA GLY A 138 0.80 1.30 -20.60
C GLY A 138 0.34 1.96 -19.33
N ILE A 139 0.70 1.32 -18.23
CA ILE A 139 0.44 1.83 -16.89
C ILE A 139 1.69 1.64 -16.03
N PHE A 140 1.99 2.67 -15.25
CA PHE A 140 2.88 2.58 -14.11
C PHE A 140 2.02 2.38 -12.88
N VAL A 141 2.36 1.38 -12.07
CA VAL A 141 1.69 1.11 -10.79
C VAL A 141 2.73 1.12 -9.70
N THR A 142 2.60 2.03 -8.74
CA THR A 142 3.45 2.06 -7.56
C THR A 142 2.62 1.80 -6.32
N ARG A 143 3.08 0.87 -5.47
CA ARG A 143 2.48 0.56 -4.17
C ARG A 143 3.40 1.06 -3.07
N TYR A 144 2.85 1.92 -2.23
CA TYR A 144 3.47 2.43 -1.01
C TYR A 144 2.86 1.65 0.15
N ILE A 145 3.68 0.85 0.83
CA ILE A 145 3.26 0.03 1.96
C ILE A 145 3.71 0.72 3.21
N PHE A 146 2.73 1.16 4.00
CA PHE A 146 2.91 1.79 5.28
C PHE A 146 2.70 0.78 6.40
N LYS A 147 3.37 1.01 7.53
CA LYS A 147 3.16 0.26 8.76
C LYS A 147 3.04 1.22 9.93
N ARG A 148 2.33 0.81 10.98
CA ARG A 148 2.39 1.50 12.28
C ARG A 148 2.22 0.50 13.41
N PRO A 149 2.68 0.80 14.63
CA PRO A 149 2.44 -0.06 15.78
C PRO A 149 0.95 -0.35 15.91
N LYS A 150 0.60 -1.63 15.98
CA LYS A 150 -0.78 -2.03 16.24
C LYS A 150 -1.11 -1.64 17.69
N PRO A 151 -2.22 -0.92 17.94
CA PRO A 151 -2.64 -0.63 19.30
C PRO A 151 -2.76 -1.93 20.09
N GLN A 152 -2.16 -1.99 21.27
CA GLN A 152 -2.37 -3.10 22.21
C GLN A 152 -3.85 -3.05 22.61
N GLN A 153 -4.56 -4.16 22.41
CA GLN A 153 -5.96 -4.32 22.85
C GLN A 153 -6.03 -4.51 24.35
#